data_AF-A0A2J6XHA6-F1
#
_entry.id   AF-A0A2J6XHA6-F1
#
_cell.length_a   1.000
_cell.length_b   1.000
_cell.length_c   1.000
_cell.angle_alpha   90.00
_cell.angle_beta   90.00
_cell.angle_gamma   90.00
#
_symmetry.space_group_name_H-M   'P 1'
#
loop_
_entity.id
_entity.type
_entity.pdbx_description
1 polymer ?
#
loop_
_entity_poly.entity_id
_entity_poly.type
_entity_poly.pdbx_seq_one_letter_code
_entity_poly.pdbx_strand_id
1 'polypeptide(L)'
;MANRSLNKKITYIIVLLMVVIVLTNALWFVSFSQINNSYNTIKNKYNQSVTTYNKTINNLTKIITTYQKDLNTTIKLLNISTKLLKIYNATLTIETAEYNLTKAKLNIAMALLTLNSIDEFKIANSSMQDAINLTLSSTQNSSLKSYYLIAASKDVNTSILILNQLETNGKILNLSRYYLNNISNALSLANSVNSIIIKLINGGSPSYTDIATLTNAQTYFPIYLAYAEKILLNNY
;
A
#
# COMPACT_ATOMS: atom_id res chain seq x y z
N MET A 1 -126.06 21.11 56.36
CA MET A 1 -124.89 20.26 56.72
C MET A 1 -124.16 19.61 55.52
N ALA A 2 -124.80 19.37 54.36
CA ALA A 2 -124.16 18.77 53.19
C ALA A 2 -123.01 19.59 52.55
N ASN A 3 -123.08 20.92 52.58
CA ASN A 3 -122.10 21.81 51.92
C ASN A 3 -120.70 21.79 52.56
N ARG A 4 -120.59 21.44 53.86
CA ARG A 4 -119.30 21.30 54.56
C ARG A 4 -118.52 20.04 54.18
N SER A 5 -119.22 18.97 53.79
CA SER A 5 -118.63 17.68 53.38
C SER A 5 -118.03 17.78 51.97
N LEU A 6 -118.74 18.45 51.05
CA LEU A 6 -118.27 18.69 49.69
C LEU A 6 -117.03 19.59 49.65
N ASN A 7 -117.03 20.69 50.42
CA ASN A 7 -115.86 21.57 50.55
C ASN A 7 -114.63 20.82 51.09
N LYS A 8 -114.78 19.94 52.09
CA LYS A 8 -113.65 19.13 52.58
C LYS A 8 -113.08 18.19 51.50
N LYS A 9 -113.93 17.57 50.68
CA LYS A 9 -113.49 16.71 49.56
C LYS A 9 -112.77 17.52 48.48
N ILE A 10 -113.29 18.69 48.12
CA ILE A 10 -112.66 19.59 47.14
C ILE A 10 -111.30 20.08 47.65
N THR A 11 -111.21 20.51 48.91
CA THR A 11 -109.93 20.90 49.53
C THR A 11 -108.93 19.73 49.53
N TYR A 12 -109.38 18.51 49.82
CA TYR A 12 -108.52 17.34 49.81
C TYR A 12 -107.97 17.02 48.41
N ILE A 13 -108.82 17.12 47.37
CA ILE A 13 -108.41 16.93 45.96
C ILE A 13 -107.41 18.01 45.53
N ILE A 14 -107.64 19.27 45.92
CA ILE A 14 -106.72 20.38 45.61
C ILE A 14 -105.36 20.17 46.30
N VAL A 15 -105.36 19.77 47.58
CA VAL A 15 -104.12 19.46 48.32
C VAL A 15 -103.40 18.27 47.68
N LEU A 16 -104.13 17.20 47.31
CA LEU A 16 -103.55 16.05 46.63
C LEU A 16 -102.92 16.43 45.29
N LEU A 17 -103.61 17.24 44.47
CA LEU A 17 -103.08 17.74 43.19
C LEU A 17 -101.84 18.61 43.40
N MET A 18 -101.83 19.50 44.40
CA MET A 18 -100.64 20.29 44.73
C MET A 18 -99.47 19.40 45.16
N VAL A 19 -99.72 18.39 45.99
CA VAL A 19 -98.70 17.42 46.41
C VAL A 19 -98.14 16.66 45.20
N VAL A 20 -99.00 16.20 44.28
CA VAL A 20 -98.58 15.52 43.05
C VAL A 20 -97.73 16.45 42.17
N ILE A 21 -98.12 17.70 41.97
CA ILE A 21 -97.35 18.67 41.17
C ILE A 21 -95.99 18.94 41.80
N VAL A 22 -95.93 19.16 43.11
CA VAL A 22 -94.67 19.37 43.84
C VAL A 22 -93.76 18.15 43.74
N LEU A 23 -94.29 16.94 43.94
CA LEU A 23 -93.54 15.70 43.82
C LEU A 23 -93.03 15.46 42.40
N THR A 24 -93.85 15.75 41.38
CA THR A 24 -93.46 15.58 39.97
C THR A 24 -92.34 16.54 39.61
N ASN A 25 -92.43 17.81 40.02
CA ASN A 25 -91.37 18.80 39.80
C ASN A 25 -90.08 18.44 40.57
N ALA A 26 -90.20 17.94 41.81
CA ALA A 26 -89.06 17.49 42.60
C ALA A 26 -88.35 16.29 41.94
N LEU A 27 -89.11 15.30 41.48
CA LEU A 27 -88.59 14.14 40.74
C LEU A 27 -87.92 14.55 39.43
N TRP A 28 -88.51 15.50 38.70
CA TRP A 28 -87.95 16.02 37.45
C TRP A 28 -86.64 16.76 37.70
N PHE A 29 -86.58 17.61 38.73
CA PHE A 29 -85.37 18.31 39.13
C PHE A 29 -84.24 17.35 39.53
N VAL A 30 -84.56 16.32 40.33
CA VAL A 30 -83.57 15.30 40.73
C VAL A 30 -83.07 14.51 39.51
N SER A 31 -83.99 14.06 38.64
CA SER A 31 -83.63 13.32 37.43
C SER A 31 -82.78 14.15 36.47
N PHE A 32 -83.18 15.40 36.24
CA PHE A 32 -82.45 16.34 35.40
C PHE A 32 -81.06 16.64 35.97
N SER A 33 -80.95 16.86 37.28
CA SER A 33 -79.67 17.09 37.96
C SER A 33 -78.73 15.89 37.81
N GLN A 34 -79.23 14.67 38.00
CA GLN A 34 -78.44 13.44 37.83
C GLN A 34 -77.98 13.24 36.37
N ILE A 35 -78.87 13.49 35.40
CA ILE A 35 -78.55 13.40 33.97
C ILE A 35 -77.50 14.45 33.60
N ASN A 36 -77.67 15.69 34.04
CA ASN A 36 -76.74 16.78 33.75
C ASN A 36 -75.36 16.50 34.38
N ASN A 37 -75.31 15.99 35.61
CA ASN A 37 -74.06 15.59 36.25
C ASN A 37 -73.37 14.43 35.52
N SER A 38 -74.13 13.43 35.07
CA SER A 38 -73.61 12.31 34.29
C SER A 38 -73.06 12.78 32.93
N TYR A 39 -73.80 13.64 32.23
CA TYR A 39 -73.37 14.25 30.98
C TYR A 39 -72.07 15.05 31.14
N ASN A 40 -71.99 15.91 32.17
CA ASN A 40 -70.79 16.69 32.45
C ASN A 40 -69.59 15.78 32.80
N THR A 41 -69.82 14.69 33.53
CA THR A 41 -68.78 13.70 33.85
C THR A 41 -68.24 13.03 32.58
N ILE A 42 -69.13 12.62 31.68
CA ILE A 42 -68.75 12.00 30.40
C ILE A 42 -67.99 13.01 29.52
N LYS A 43 -68.51 14.23 29.40
CA LYS A 43 -67.86 15.31 28.65
C LYS A 43 -66.45 15.61 29.18
N ASN A 44 -66.27 15.64 30.49
CA ASN A 44 -64.97 15.85 31.11
C ASN A 44 -63.99 14.69 30.83
N LYS A 45 -64.44 13.43 30.93
CA LYS A 45 -63.63 12.25 30.58
C LYS A 45 -63.23 12.25 29.10
N TYR A 46 -64.13 12.64 28.21
CA TYR A 46 -63.84 12.78 26.78
C TYR A 46 -62.79 13.86 26.53
N ASN A 47 -62.95 15.06 27.10
CA ASN A 47 -61.99 16.15 26.97
C ASN A 47 -60.60 15.79 27.53
N GLN A 48 -60.54 15.07 28.65
CA GLN A 48 -59.30 14.52 29.19
C GLN A 48 -58.65 13.53 28.21
N SER A 49 -59.43 12.64 27.62
CA SER A 49 -58.94 11.67 26.64
C SER A 49 -58.36 12.37 25.40
N VAL A 50 -59.08 13.36 24.84
CA VAL A 50 -58.60 14.18 23.71
C VAL A 50 -57.29 14.89 24.06
N THR A 51 -57.18 15.45 25.26
CA THR A 51 -55.95 16.12 25.73
C THR A 51 -54.78 15.15 25.80
N THR A 52 -55.01 13.92 26.29
CA THR A 52 -54.01 12.86 26.34
C THR A 52 -53.59 12.43 24.92
N TYR A 53 -54.55 12.23 24.01
CA TYR A 53 -54.24 11.90 22.61
C TYR A 53 -53.41 12.98 21.93
N ASN A 54 -53.75 14.25 22.10
CA ASN A 54 -53.00 15.36 21.52
C ASN A 54 -51.56 15.43 22.08
N LYS A 55 -51.36 15.16 23.37
CA LYS A 55 -50.02 15.05 23.96
C LYS A 55 -49.23 13.89 23.35
N THR A 56 -49.85 12.73 23.16
CA THR A 56 -49.23 11.56 22.52
C THR A 56 -48.83 11.85 21.09
N ILE A 57 -49.71 12.47 20.29
CA ILE A 57 -49.43 12.87 18.90
C ILE A 57 -48.24 13.83 18.87
N ASN A 58 -48.22 14.86 19.72
CA ASN A 58 -47.10 15.80 19.78
C ASN A 58 -45.77 15.13 20.13
N ASN A 59 -45.79 14.15 21.03
CA ASN A 59 -44.59 13.37 21.38
C ASN A 59 -44.13 12.49 20.20
N LEU A 60 -45.06 11.81 19.51
CA LEU A 60 -44.75 11.01 18.33
C LEU A 60 -44.16 11.86 17.20
N THR A 61 -44.72 13.05 16.95
CA THR A 61 -44.19 13.99 15.96
C THR A 61 -42.76 14.39 16.28
N LYS A 62 -42.44 14.68 17.55
CA LYS A 62 -41.07 14.98 17.98
C LYS A 62 -40.12 13.81 17.73
N ILE A 63 -40.56 12.58 18.05
CA ILE A 63 -39.78 11.36 17.82
C ILE A 63 -39.49 11.17 16.32
N ILE A 64 -40.50 11.35 15.45
CA ILE A 64 -40.34 11.24 14.00
C ILE A 64 -39.33 12.26 13.48
N THR A 65 -39.40 13.51 13.92
CA THR A 65 -38.45 14.57 13.53
C THR A 65 -37.02 14.21 13.94
N THR A 66 -36.83 13.64 15.13
CA THR A 66 -35.52 13.15 15.58
C THR A 66 -35.01 12.03 14.68
N TYR A 67 -35.83 11.02 14.39
CA TYR A 67 -35.43 9.91 13.50
C TYR A 67 -35.08 10.39 12.08
N GLN A 68 -35.81 11.37 11.54
CA GLN A 68 -35.48 11.95 10.24
C GLN A 68 -34.12 12.65 10.27
N LYS A 69 -33.79 13.36 11.37
CA LYS A 69 -32.48 13.99 11.55
C LYS A 69 -31.36 12.94 11.64
N ASP A 70 -31.59 11.85 12.34
CA ASP A 70 -30.62 10.76 12.51
C ASP A 70 -30.39 10.01 11.19
N LEU A 71 -31.46 9.76 10.42
CA LEU A 71 -31.38 9.17 9.09
C LEU A 71 -30.56 10.06 8.14
N ASN A 72 -30.84 11.37 8.12
CA ASN A 72 -30.08 12.31 7.29
C ASN A 72 -28.60 12.36 7.67
N THR A 73 -28.28 12.27 8.96
CA THR A 73 -26.90 12.17 9.44
C THR A 73 -26.24 10.87 8.96
N THR A 74 -26.95 9.76 9.06
CA THR A 74 -26.48 8.44 8.60
C THR A 74 -26.17 8.43 7.10
N ILE A 75 -27.05 9.02 6.28
CA ILE A 75 -26.82 9.16 4.83
C ILE A 75 -25.57 9.99 4.55
N LYS A 76 -25.34 11.09 5.27
CA LYS A 76 -24.12 11.90 5.12
C LYS A 76 -22.87 11.10 5.47
N LEU A 77 -22.89 10.34 6.57
CA LEU A 77 -21.78 9.48 6.98
C LEU A 77 -21.49 8.40 5.92
N LEU A 78 -22.52 7.73 5.40
CA LEU A 78 -22.37 6.74 4.35
C LEU A 78 -21.71 7.32 3.08
N ASN A 79 -22.12 8.53 2.68
CA ASN A 79 -21.52 9.23 1.54
C ASN A 79 -20.04 9.57 1.78
N ILE A 80 -19.68 9.97 3.01
CA ILE A 80 -18.28 10.22 3.40
C ILE A 80 -17.47 8.92 3.34
N SER A 81 -17.96 7.84 3.96
CA SER A 81 -17.30 6.53 3.94
C SER A 81 -17.10 6.01 2.51
N THR A 82 -18.09 6.19 1.63
CA THR A 82 -17.99 5.80 0.22
C THR A 82 -16.90 6.60 -0.51
N LYS A 83 -16.79 7.91 -0.25
CA LYS A 83 -15.72 8.74 -0.83
C LYS A 83 -14.34 8.33 -0.31
N LEU A 84 -14.22 8.07 0.99
CA LEU A 84 -12.97 7.61 1.60
C LEU A 84 -12.52 6.27 1.02
N LEU A 85 -13.44 5.33 0.81
CA LEU A 85 -13.13 4.04 0.18
C LEU A 85 -12.60 4.22 -1.25
N LYS A 86 -13.20 5.14 -2.03
CA LYS A 86 -12.69 5.45 -3.38
C LYS A 86 -11.28 6.04 -3.35
N ILE A 87 -11.00 6.94 -2.42
CA ILE A 87 -9.66 7.51 -2.22
C ILE A 87 -8.67 6.41 -1.85
N TYR A 88 -9.01 5.55 -0.90
CA TYR A 88 -8.17 4.44 -0.47
C TYR A 88 -7.81 3.50 -1.63
N ASN A 89 -8.78 3.12 -2.45
CA ASN A 89 -8.53 2.27 -3.63
C ASN A 89 -7.63 2.96 -4.66
N ALA A 90 -7.78 4.28 -4.85
CA ALA A 90 -6.91 5.05 -5.74
C ALA A 90 -5.48 5.11 -5.20
N THR A 91 -5.30 5.34 -3.90
CA THR A 91 -3.99 5.31 -3.22
C THR A 91 -3.31 3.95 -3.40
N LEU A 92 -4.02 2.85 -3.14
CA LEU A 92 -3.47 1.50 -3.33
C LEU A 92 -3.05 1.22 -4.77
N THR A 93 -3.80 1.74 -5.74
CA THR A 93 -3.45 1.63 -7.17
C THR A 93 -2.15 2.37 -7.49
N ILE A 94 -1.97 3.57 -6.93
CA ILE A 94 -0.75 4.37 -7.10
C ILE A 94 0.45 3.65 -6.47
N GLU A 95 0.33 3.18 -5.22
CA GLU A 95 1.40 2.45 -4.53
C GLU A 95 1.84 1.20 -5.31
N THR A 96 0.87 0.47 -5.87
CA THR A 96 1.16 -0.70 -6.72
C THR A 96 1.91 -0.31 -8.00
N ALA A 97 1.55 0.82 -8.62
CA ALA A 97 2.23 1.34 -9.80
C ALA A 97 3.67 1.79 -9.49
N GLU A 98 3.88 2.46 -8.35
CA GLU A 98 5.21 2.89 -7.89
C GLU A 98 6.13 1.70 -7.59
N TYR A 99 5.59 0.65 -6.97
CA TYR A 99 6.31 -0.60 -6.75
C TYR A 99 6.75 -1.24 -8.09
N ASN A 100 5.83 -1.37 -9.04
CA ASN A 100 6.12 -1.93 -10.36
C ASN A 100 7.15 -1.10 -11.13
N LEU A 101 7.07 0.24 -11.05
CA LEU A 101 8.05 1.14 -11.66
C LEU A 101 9.44 0.96 -11.03
N THR A 102 9.52 0.83 -9.71
CA THR A 102 10.79 0.61 -9.00
C THR A 102 11.42 -0.72 -9.41
N LYS A 103 10.61 -1.78 -9.51
CA LYS A 103 11.06 -3.09 -10.00
C LYS A 103 11.57 -3.02 -11.45
N ALA A 104 10.87 -2.30 -12.33
CA ALA A 104 11.30 -2.10 -13.71
C ALA A 104 12.64 -1.34 -13.81
N LYS A 105 12.80 -0.27 -13.01
CA LYS A 105 14.06 0.49 -12.94
C LYS A 105 15.23 -0.39 -12.48
N LEU A 106 15.00 -1.24 -11.48
CA LEU A 106 16.02 -2.19 -11.01
C LEU A 106 16.41 -3.18 -12.11
N ASN A 107 15.44 -3.75 -12.83
CA ASN A 107 15.70 -4.67 -13.94
C ASN A 107 16.51 -4.00 -15.06
N ILE A 108 16.19 -2.76 -15.42
CA ILE A 108 16.95 -2.00 -16.43
C ILE A 108 18.39 -1.75 -15.95
N ALA A 109 18.57 -1.35 -14.68
CA ALA A 109 19.90 -1.12 -14.12
C ALA A 109 20.75 -2.41 -14.13
N MET A 110 20.16 -3.55 -13.79
CA MET A 110 20.83 -4.86 -13.87
C MET A 110 21.20 -5.23 -15.32
N ALA A 111 20.30 -5.01 -16.28
CA ALA A 111 20.58 -5.27 -17.69
C ALA A 111 21.71 -4.39 -18.24
N LEU A 112 21.73 -3.10 -17.88
CA LEU A 112 22.82 -2.18 -18.26
C LEU A 112 24.16 -2.61 -17.64
N LEU A 113 24.16 -3.05 -16.38
CA LEU A 113 25.36 -3.55 -15.71
C LEU A 113 25.91 -4.80 -16.41
N THR A 114 25.03 -5.73 -16.81
CA THR A 114 25.38 -6.91 -17.60
C THR A 114 25.98 -6.52 -18.95
N LEU A 115 25.35 -5.58 -19.67
CA LEU A 115 25.84 -5.13 -20.98
C LEU A 115 27.22 -4.48 -20.88
N ASN A 116 27.43 -3.59 -19.91
CA ASN A 116 28.74 -2.99 -19.66
C ASN A 116 29.80 -4.04 -19.33
N SER A 117 29.43 -5.07 -18.56
CA SER A 117 30.35 -6.17 -18.20
C SER A 117 30.80 -6.98 -19.42
N ILE A 118 29.98 -7.10 -20.48
CA ILE A 118 30.38 -7.78 -21.73
C ILE A 118 31.50 -7.00 -22.44
N ASP A 119 31.40 -5.68 -22.50
CA ASP A 119 32.44 -4.86 -23.12
C ASP A 119 33.71 -4.83 -22.24
N GLU A 120 33.55 -4.82 -20.91
CA GLU A 120 34.64 -5.00 -19.96
C GLU A 120 35.41 -6.32 -20.19
N PHE A 121 34.71 -7.44 -20.42
CA PHE A 121 35.36 -8.72 -20.76
C PHE A 121 36.26 -8.61 -22.00
N LYS A 122 35.77 -7.97 -23.07
CA LYS A 122 36.52 -7.81 -24.31
C LYS A 122 37.75 -6.91 -24.12
N ILE A 123 37.60 -5.80 -23.41
CA ILE A 123 38.69 -4.86 -23.15
C ILE A 123 39.75 -5.53 -22.27
N ALA A 124 39.35 -6.19 -21.18
CA ALA A 124 40.27 -6.91 -20.30
C ALA A 124 41.08 -7.97 -21.06
N ASN A 125 40.42 -8.72 -21.95
CA ASN A 125 41.08 -9.71 -22.80
C ASN A 125 42.06 -9.07 -23.77
N SER A 126 41.64 -8.07 -24.54
CA SER A 126 42.51 -7.40 -25.52
C SER A 126 43.74 -6.79 -24.85
N SER A 127 43.55 -6.00 -23.78
CA SER A 127 44.65 -5.36 -23.06
C SER A 127 45.62 -6.39 -22.46
N MET A 128 45.11 -7.51 -21.95
CA MET A 128 45.99 -8.57 -21.44
C MET A 128 46.81 -9.23 -22.55
N GLN A 129 46.20 -9.51 -23.71
CA GLN A 129 46.90 -10.08 -24.86
C GLN A 129 47.97 -9.11 -25.40
N ASP A 130 47.64 -7.83 -25.51
CA ASP A 130 48.58 -6.78 -25.89
C ASP A 130 49.75 -6.70 -24.91
N ALA A 131 49.47 -6.72 -23.60
CA ALA A 131 50.51 -6.74 -22.57
C ALA A 131 51.45 -7.93 -22.70
N ILE A 132 50.92 -9.13 -22.92
CA ILE A 132 51.73 -10.35 -23.11
C ILE A 132 52.59 -10.23 -24.37
N ASN A 133 52.00 -9.84 -25.50
CA ASN A 133 52.70 -9.72 -26.79
C ASN A 133 53.81 -8.68 -26.75
N LEU A 134 53.55 -7.52 -26.14
CA LEU A 134 54.53 -6.45 -25.94
C LEU A 134 55.65 -6.92 -25.01
N THR A 135 55.32 -7.64 -23.93
CA THR A 135 56.32 -8.20 -23.02
C THR A 135 57.23 -9.19 -23.74
N LEU A 136 56.66 -10.13 -24.51
CA LEU A 136 57.45 -11.07 -25.33
C LEU A 136 58.32 -10.34 -26.36
N SER A 137 57.78 -9.35 -27.07
CA SER A 137 58.52 -8.54 -28.05
C SER A 137 59.71 -7.79 -27.43
N SER A 138 59.56 -7.32 -26.19
CA SER A 138 60.64 -6.65 -25.44
C SER A 138 61.84 -7.57 -25.17
N THR A 139 61.62 -8.89 -25.14
CA THR A 139 62.70 -9.88 -24.96
C THR A 139 63.48 -10.14 -26.25
N GLN A 140 62.87 -9.87 -27.40
CA GLN A 140 63.44 -10.12 -28.73
C GLN A 140 64.12 -8.88 -29.32
N ASN A 141 63.70 -7.67 -28.92
CA ASN A 141 64.21 -6.43 -29.47
C ASN A 141 64.78 -5.49 -28.39
N SER A 142 66.11 -5.49 -28.27
CA SER A 142 66.83 -4.73 -27.23
C SER A 142 66.74 -3.21 -27.40
N SER A 143 66.57 -2.69 -28.62
CA SER A 143 66.55 -1.24 -28.88
C SER A 143 65.24 -0.57 -28.47
N LEU A 144 64.13 -1.33 -28.48
CA LEU A 144 62.79 -0.84 -28.12
C LEU A 144 62.27 -1.43 -26.79
N LYS A 145 63.10 -2.17 -26.06
CA LYS A 145 62.73 -2.88 -24.82
C LYS A 145 61.95 -1.99 -23.84
N SER A 146 62.47 -0.80 -23.54
CA SER A 146 61.83 0.13 -22.58
C SER A 146 60.44 0.57 -23.03
N TYR A 147 60.30 0.92 -24.31
CA TYR A 147 59.01 1.33 -24.88
C TYR A 147 57.96 0.22 -24.77
N TYR A 148 58.32 -1.00 -25.19
CA TYR A 148 57.40 -2.14 -25.11
C TYR A 148 56.98 -2.48 -23.68
N LEU A 149 57.90 -2.43 -22.72
CA LEU A 149 57.59 -2.74 -21.33
C LEU A 149 56.71 -1.67 -20.66
N ILE A 150 56.90 -0.39 -21.00
CA ILE A 150 56.02 0.69 -20.51
C ILE A 150 54.60 0.51 -21.05
N ALA A 151 54.47 0.22 -22.35
CA ALA A 151 53.17 -0.04 -22.98
C ALA A 151 52.51 -1.29 -22.37
N ALA A 152 53.25 -2.40 -22.22
CA ALA A 152 52.75 -3.62 -21.59
C ALA A 152 52.27 -3.39 -20.15
N SER A 153 53.01 -2.58 -19.37
CA SER A 153 52.62 -2.22 -18.00
C SER A 153 51.30 -1.45 -17.97
N LYS A 154 51.08 -0.53 -18.92
CA LYS A 154 49.79 0.18 -19.04
C LYS A 154 48.64 -0.79 -19.34
N ASP A 155 48.85 -1.71 -20.28
CA ASP A 155 47.78 -2.59 -20.74
C ASP A 155 47.44 -3.66 -19.69
N VAL A 156 48.43 -4.24 -18.98
CA VAL A 156 48.15 -5.18 -17.88
C VAL A 156 47.44 -4.50 -16.71
N ASN A 157 47.80 -3.27 -16.38
CA ASN A 157 47.13 -2.51 -15.32
C ASN A 157 45.68 -2.18 -15.70
N THR A 158 45.43 -1.87 -16.98
CA THR A 158 44.07 -1.68 -17.51
C THR A 158 43.24 -2.96 -17.33
N SER A 159 43.80 -4.12 -17.70
CA SER A 159 43.13 -5.41 -17.53
C SER A 159 42.83 -5.71 -16.05
N ILE A 160 43.79 -5.47 -15.14
CA ILE A 160 43.61 -5.65 -13.69
C ILE A 160 42.47 -4.78 -13.14
N LEU A 161 42.42 -3.50 -13.52
CA LEU A 161 41.36 -2.58 -13.09
C LEU A 161 39.98 -3.08 -13.54
N ILE A 162 39.87 -3.54 -14.78
CA ILE A 162 38.62 -4.06 -15.32
C ILE A 162 38.22 -5.38 -14.65
N LEU A 163 39.16 -6.28 -14.36
CA LEU A 163 38.88 -7.51 -13.63
C LEU A 163 38.33 -7.24 -12.23
N ASN A 164 38.87 -6.24 -11.52
CA ASN A 164 38.34 -5.82 -10.21
C ASN A 164 36.91 -5.24 -10.33
N GLN A 165 36.63 -4.51 -11.41
CA GLN A 165 35.28 -4.02 -11.70
C GLN A 165 34.33 -5.18 -12.00
N LEU A 166 34.73 -6.15 -12.83
CA LEU A 166 33.96 -7.35 -13.14
C LEU A 166 33.68 -8.22 -11.91
N GLU A 167 34.63 -8.31 -10.97
CA GLU A 167 34.42 -8.99 -9.69
C GLU A 167 33.35 -8.27 -8.85
N THR A 168 33.42 -6.93 -8.81
CA THR A 168 32.45 -6.08 -8.09
C THR A 168 31.07 -6.20 -8.71
N ASN A 169 30.97 -6.11 -10.04
CA ASN A 169 29.72 -6.29 -10.79
C ASN A 169 29.12 -7.68 -10.52
N GLY A 170 29.96 -8.73 -10.51
CA GLY A 170 29.51 -10.08 -10.20
C GLY A 170 28.93 -10.23 -8.78
N LYS A 171 29.49 -9.53 -7.79
CA LYS A 171 28.94 -9.49 -6.42
C LYS A 171 27.60 -8.74 -6.37
N ILE A 172 27.49 -7.60 -7.06
CA ILE A 172 26.25 -6.81 -7.14
C ILE A 172 25.13 -7.63 -7.80
N LEU A 173 25.45 -8.35 -8.86
CA LEU A 173 24.52 -9.22 -9.58
C LEU A 173 24.29 -10.57 -8.88
N ASN A 174 24.91 -10.80 -7.71
CA ASN A 174 24.84 -12.04 -6.95
C ASN A 174 25.16 -13.30 -7.79
N LEU A 175 26.18 -13.20 -8.65
CA LEU A 175 26.59 -14.30 -9.52
C LEU A 175 27.24 -15.43 -8.73
N SER A 176 27.20 -16.63 -9.31
CA SER A 176 27.70 -17.84 -8.67
C SER A 176 29.18 -17.76 -8.29
N ARG A 177 29.59 -18.56 -7.30
CA ARG A 177 31.00 -18.71 -6.92
C ARG A 177 31.91 -19.11 -8.09
N TYR A 178 31.38 -19.82 -9.08
CA TYR A 178 32.12 -20.18 -10.29
C TYR A 178 32.50 -18.95 -11.13
N TYR A 179 31.63 -17.95 -11.21
CA TYR A 179 31.97 -16.67 -11.86
C TYR A 179 33.15 -16.01 -11.14
N LEU A 180 33.02 -15.84 -9.82
CA LEU A 180 34.03 -15.16 -9.00
C LEU A 180 35.38 -15.89 -9.02
N ASN A 181 35.38 -17.22 -8.99
CA ASN A 181 36.60 -18.02 -9.10
C ASN A 181 37.31 -17.81 -10.45
N ASN A 182 36.58 -17.74 -11.56
CA ASN A 182 37.17 -17.49 -12.87
C ASN A 182 37.78 -16.09 -12.95
N ILE A 183 37.09 -15.06 -12.45
CA ILE A 183 37.64 -13.70 -12.36
C ILE A 183 38.90 -13.66 -11.48
N SER A 184 38.88 -14.32 -10.32
CA SER A 184 40.03 -14.40 -9.42
C SER A 184 41.24 -15.10 -10.05
N ASN A 185 41.02 -16.18 -10.80
CA ASN A 185 42.06 -16.88 -11.53
C ASN A 185 42.66 -15.99 -12.64
N ALA A 186 41.82 -15.25 -13.39
CA ALA A 186 42.27 -14.28 -14.38
C ALA A 186 43.11 -13.17 -13.74
N LEU A 187 42.67 -12.65 -12.58
CA LEU A 187 43.38 -11.62 -11.81
C LEU A 187 44.75 -12.13 -11.32
N SER A 188 44.83 -13.38 -10.86
CA SER A 188 46.09 -14.01 -10.46
C SER A 188 47.09 -14.10 -11.62
N LEU A 189 46.62 -14.47 -12.82
CA LEU A 189 47.46 -14.48 -14.03
C LEU A 189 47.90 -13.06 -14.43
N ALA A 190 47.00 -12.07 -14.40
CA ALA A 190 47.32 -10.69 -14.69
C ALA A 190 48.40 -10.13 -13.75
N ASN A 191 48.28 -10.40 -12.45
CA ASN A 191 49.29 -10.02 -11.46
C ASN A 191 50.64 -10.71 -11.69
N SER A 192 50.63 -11.96 -12.14
CA SER A 192 51.85 -12.70 -12.48
C SER A 192 52.57 -12.08 -13.68
N VAL A 193 51.82 -11.73 -14.74
CA VAL A 193 52.36 -11.01 -15.90
C VAL A 193 52.88 -9.63 -15.52
N ASN A 194 52.15 -8.88 -14.70
CA ASN A 194 52.58 -7.57 -14.21
C ASN A 194 53.89 -7.66 -13.43
N SER A 195 54.04 -8.68 -12.58
CA SER A 195 55.28 -8.92 -11.83
C SER A 195 56.48 -9.17 -12.76
N ILE A 196 56.28 -9.91 -13.85
CA ILE A 196 57.31 -10.13 -14.87
C ILE A 196 57.67 -8.82 -15.57
N ILE A 197 56.67 -8.03 -15.98
CA ILE A 197 56.89 -6.72 -16.62
C ILE A 197 57.73 -5.82 -15.71
N ILE A 198 57.38 -5.70 -14.43
CA ILE A 198 58.11 -4.88 -13.45
C ILE A 198 59.57 -5.37 -13.31
N LYS A 199 59.77 -6.68 -13.21
CA LYS A 199 61.13 -7.28 -13.15
C LYS A 199 61.96 -6.90 -14.39
N LEU A 200 61.37 -6.96 -15.58
CA LEU A 200 62.07 -6.64 -16.83
C LEU A 200 62.34 -5.13 -16.98
N ILE A 201 61.44 -4.28 -16.50
CA ILE A 201 61.63 -2.81 -16.44
C ILE A 201 62.85 -2.48 -15.57
N ASN A 202 63.01 -3.18 -14.45
CA ASN A 202 64.11 -2.99 -13.51
C ASN A 202 65.45 -3.60 -13.99
N GLY A 203 65.59 -3.88 -15.28
CA GLY A 203 66.82 -4.40 -15.87
C GLY A 203 67.00 -5.91 -15.75
N GLY A 204 66.02 -6.63 -15.20
CA GLY A 204 66.05 -8.10 -15.16
C GLY A 204 66.03 -8.73 -16.55
N SER A 205 66.50 -9.98 -16.61
CA SER A 205 66.35 -10.87 -17.77
C SER A 205 65.20 -11.86 -17.56
N PRO A 206 64.47 -12.23 -18.62
CA PRO A 206 63.42 -13.22 -18.53
C PRO A 206 64.02 -14.59 -18.20
N SER A 207 63.44 -15.27 -17.22
CA SER A 207 63.73 -16.68 -16.92
C SER A 207 62.83 -17.61 -17.74
N TYR A 208 63.20 -18.89 -17.83
CA TYR A 208 62.34 -19.90 -18.46
C TYR A 208 60.94 -19.94 -17.82
N THR A 209 60.85 -19.80 -16.50
CA THR A 209 59.58 -19.75 -15.76
C THR A 209 58.75 -18.51 -16.13
N ASP A 210 59.38 -17.36 -16.38
CA ASP A 210 58.68 -16.14 -16.79
C ASP A 210 58.04 -16.33 -18.17
N ILE A 211 58.79 -16.93 -19.12
CA ILE A 211 58.27 -17.26 -20.46
C ILE A 211 57.12 -18.25 -20.38
N ALA A 212 57.27 -19.33 -19.60
CA ALA A 212 56.19 -20.30 -19.39
C ALA A 212 54.94 -19.65 -18.77
N THR A 213 55.12 -18.70 -17.85
CA THR A 213 54.02 -17.95 -17.23
C THR A 213 53.30 -17.06 -18.26
N LEU A 214 54.04 -16.37 -19.14
CA LEU A 214 53.46 -15.58 -20.23
C LEU A 214 52.66 -16.46 -21.20
N THR A 215 53.20 -17.62 -21.60
CA THR A 215 52.51 -18.57 -22.48
C THR A 215 51.26 -19.16 -21.82
N ASN A 216 51.33 -19.51 -20.54
CA ASN A 216 50.18 -19.97 -19.77
C ASN A 216 49.11 -18.87 -19.66
N ALA A 217 49.51 -17.63 -19.36
CA ALA A 217 48.59 -16.50 -19.32
C ALA A 217 47.91 -16.28 -20.68
N GLN A 218 48.65 -16.38 -21.78
CA GLN A 218 48.11 -16.26 -23.13
C GLN A 218 46.99 -17.27 -23.42
N THR A 219 47.12 -18.48 -22.88
CA THR A 219 46.17 -19.59 -23.09
C THR A 219 45.00 -19.55 -22.12
N TYR A 220 45.27 -19.45 -20.81
CA TYR A 220 44.27 -19.65 -19.78
C TYR A 220 43.49 -18.37 -19.44
N PHE A 221 44.08 -17.19 -19.65
CA PHE A 221 43.39 -15.93 -19.35
C PHE A 221 42.10 -15.75 -20.18
N PRO A 222 42.10 -15.94 -21.52
CA PRO A 222 40.87 -15.86 -22.31
C PRO A 222 39.86 -16.93 -21.92
N ILE A 223 40.32 -18.12 -21.51
CA ILE A 223 39.45 -19.23 -21.09
C ILE A 223 38.69 -18.86 -19.81
N TYR A 224 39.38 -18.33 -18.80
CA TYR A 224 38.73 -17.90 -17.56
C TYR A 224 37.73 -16.78 -17.82
N LEU A 225 38.07 -15.80 -18.66
CA LEU A 225 37.14 -14.74 -19.04
C LEU A 225 35.92 -15.29 -19.79
N ALA A 226 36.09 -16.18 -20.76
CA ALA A 226 34.99 -16.77 -21.53
C ALA A 226 34.04 -17.58 -20.63
N TYR A 227 34.56 -18.31 -19.64
CA TYR A 227 33.72 -19.01 -18.68
C TYR A 227 32.94 -18.05 -17.77
N ALA A 228 33.59 -16.99 -17.28
CA ALA A 228 32.93 -15.96 -16.48
C ALA A 228 31.83 -15.24 -17.29
N GLU A 229 32.13 -14.83 -18.52
CA GLU A 229 31.18 -14.20 -19.45
C GLU A 229 29.98 -15.12 -19.72
N LYS A 230 30.22 -16.40 -20.00
CA LYS A 230 29.14 -17.38 -20.18
C LYS A 230 28.23 -17.48 -18.95
N ILE A 231 28.80 -17.47 -17.75
CA ILE A 231 28.01 -17.50 -16.51
C ILE A 231 27.19 -16.22 -16.34
N LEU A 232 27.78 -15.06 -16.66
CA LEU A 232 27.06 -13.77 -16.65
C LEU A 232 25.86 -13.81 -17.61
N LEU A 233 26.07 -14.25 -18.85
CA LEU A 233 25.04 -14.31 -19.88
C LEU A 233 23.92 -15.32 -19.55
N ASN A 234 24.23 -16.43 -18.89
CA ASN A 234 23.23 -17.44 -18.54
C ASN A 234 22.33 -17.05 -17.35
N ASN A 235 22.63 -15.96 -16.63
CA ASN A 235 21.82 -15.48 -15.50
C ASN A 235 20.77 -14.43 -15.93
N TYR A 236 20.65 -14.12 -17.22
CA TYR A 236 19.71 -13.15 -17.81
C TYR A 236 19.13 -13.66 -19.12
#